data_AF-A0A951C555-F1
#
_entry.id   AF-A0A951C555-F1
#
_cell.length_a   1.000
_cell.length_b   1.000
_cell.length_c   1.000
_cell.angle_alpha   90.00
_cell.angle_beta   90.00
_cell.angle_gamma   90.00
#
_symmetry.space_group_name_H-M   'P 1'
#
loop_
_entity.id
_entity.type
_entity.pdbx_description
1 polymer ?
#
loop_
_entity_poly.entity_id
_entity_poly.type
_entity_poly.pdbx_seq_one_letter_code
_entity_poly.pdbx_strand_id
1 'polypeptide(L)' 'IDQAIQMHGATGVSQWTPLADMYTSQRTLRLADGPDEVHHMVVGRAEIAWYQPR' A
#
# COMPACT_ATOMS: atom_id res chain seq x y z
N ILE A 1 9.66 -1.65 0.91
CA ILE A 1 10.29 -0.33 1.14
C ILE A 1 10.67 -0.20 2.61
N ASP A 2 9.73 -0.35 3.54
CA ASP A 2 10.00 -0.31 4.98
C ASP A 2 11.15 -1.23 5.44
N GLN A 3 11.11 -2.52 5.09
CA GLN A 3 12.20 -3.45 5.42
C GLN A 3 13.54 -3.03 4.79
N ALA A 4 13.55 -2.41 3.62
CA ALA A 4 14.77 -1.91 2.99
C ALA A 4 15.32 -0.70 3.75
N ILE A 5 14.46 0.21 4.24
CA ILE A 5 14.85 1.29 5.15
C ILE A 5 15.50 0.70 6.40
N GLN A 6 14.87 -0.31 7.01
CA GLN A 6 15.37 -0.95 8.21
C GLN A 6 16.78 -1.55 8.03
N MET A 7 17.05 -2.19 6.88
CA MET A 7 18.38 -2.74 6.54
C MET A 7 19.45 -1.66 6.32
N HIS A 8 19.06 -0.46 5.85
CA HIS A 8 19.99 0.65 5.58
C HIS A 8 20.19 1.59 6.78
N GLY A 9 19.47 1.39 7.90
CA GLY A 9 19.59 2.22 9.09
C GLY A 9 19.31 3.71 8.80
N ALA A 10 20.13 4.60 9.36
CA ALA A 10 19.98 6.05 9.17
C ALA A 10 20.03 6.48 7.69
N THR A 11 20.79 5.77 6.86
CA THR A 11 20.84 6.02 5.41
C THR A 11 19.48 5.76 4.74
N GLY A 12 18.68 4.82 5.26
CA GLY A 12 17.36 4.49 4.72
C GLY A 12 16.31 5.60 4.88
N VAL A 13 16.48 6.51 5.85
CA VAL A 13 15.58 7.66 6.08
C VAL A 13 16.15 8.99 5.59
N SER A 14 17.32 8.95 4.95
CA SER A 14 18.02 10.12 4.45
C SER A 14 17.77 10.37 2.98
N GLN A 15 18.26 11.50 2.45
CA GLN A 15 18.20 11.85 1.03
C GLN A 15 19.28 11.14 0.19
N TRP A 16 20.13 10.31 0.82
CA TRP A 16 21.19 9.56 0.14
C TRP A 16 20.66 8.37 -0.68
N THR A 17 19.42 7.95 -0.41
CA THR A 17 18.74 6.88 -1.14
C THR A 17 17.31 7.34 -1.46
N PRO A 18 16.66 6.75 -2.47
CA PRO A 18 15.26 7.10 -2.78
C PRO A 18 14.27 6.49 -1.78
N LEU A 19 14.72 5.73 -0.76
CA LEU A 19 13.85 4.92 0.08
C LEU A 19 12.84 5.74 0.88
N ALA A 20 13.23 6.92 1.37
CA ALA A 20 12.35 7.82 2.10
C ALA A 20 11.20 8.34 1.22
N ASP A 21 11.52 8.81 0.01
CA ASP A 21 10.52 9.32 -0.95
C ASP A 21 9.61 8.21 -1.47
N MET A 22 10.15 7.02 -1.68
CA MET A 22 9.35 5.85 -2.03
C MET A 22 8.37 5.49 -0.92
N TYR A 23 8.79 5.55 0.35
CA TYR A 23 7.93 5.22 1.50
C TYR A 23 6.76 6.19 1.62
N THR A 24 7.02 7.49 1.51
CA THR A 24 5.97 8.53 1.56
C THR A 24 5.04 8.43 0.35
N SER A 25 5.58 8.24 -0.85
CA SER A 25 4.79 8.07 -2.08
C SER A 25 3.88 6.84 -1.99
N GLN A 26 4.40 5.72 -1.48
CA GLN A 26 3.59 4.51 -1.27
C GLN A 26 2.44 4.77 -0.32
N ARG A 27 2.65 5.53 0.76
CA ARG A 27 1.57 5.89 1.70
C ARG A 27 0.47 6.72 1.04
N THR A 28 0.84 7.65 0.16
CA THR A 28 -0.13 8.42 -0.63
C THR A 28 -0.95 7.53 -1.56
N LEU A 29 -0.30 6.57 -2.23
CA LEU A 29 -0.99 5.66 -3.17
C LEU A 29 -2.04 4.76 -2.51
N ARG A 30 -1.89 4.42 -1.22
CA ARG A 30 -2.90 3.68 -0.45
C ARG A 30 -4.23 4.43 -0.27
N LEU A 31 -4.25 5.72 -0.62
CA LEU A 31 -5.42 6.59 -0.55
C LEU A 31 -5.89 7.02 -1.94
N ALA A 32 -5.02 6.92 -2.95
CA ALA A 32 -5.30 7.37 -4.30
C ALA A 32 -6.36 6.47 -4.96
N ASP A 33 -7.31 7.08 -5.68
CA ASP A 33 -8.42 6.41 -6.37
C ASP A 33 -9.31 5.49 -5.51
N GLY A 34 -9.20 5.64 -4.19
CA GLY A 34 -9.90 4.85 -3.20
C GLY A 34 -8.93 4.39 -2.11
N PRO A 35 -9.26 4.55 -0.81
CA PRO A 35 -8.51 3.88 0.24
C PRO A 35 -8.49 2.37 0.02
N ASP A 36 -7.43 1.70 0.45
CA ASP A 36 -7.31 0.23 0.38
C ASP A 36 -8.59 -0.50 0.85
N GLU A 37 -9.28 0.03 1.87
CA GLU A 37 -10.51 -0.54 2.41
C GLU A 37 -11.65 -0.56 1.38
N VAL A 38 -11.75 0.47 0.53
CA VAL A 38 -12.73 0.51 -0.56
C VAL A 38 -12.41 -0.56 -1.58
N HIS A 39 -11.13 -0.71 -1.96
CA HIS A 39 -10.71 -1.76 -2.88
C HIS A 39 -10.98 -3.17 -2.31
N HIS A 40 -10.68 -3.40 -1.03
CA HIS A 40 -10.98 -4.66 -0.36
C HIS A 40 -12.49 -4.94 -0.30
N MET A 41 -13.32 -3.94 -0.04
CA MET A 41 -14.77 -4.08 -0.03
C MET A 41 -15.32 -4.42 -1.42
N VAL A 42 -14.81 -3.79 -2.48
CA VAL A 42 -15.20 -4.10 -3.86
C VAL A 42 -14.89 -5.55 -4.21
N VAL A 43 -13.68 -6.03 -3.90
CA VAL A 43 -13.31 -7.44 -4.08
C VAL A 43 -14.21 -8.34 -3.25
N GLY A 44 -14.41 -8.05 -1.95
CA GLY A 44 -15.25 -8.86 -1.08
C GLY A 44 -16.71 -8.99 -1.56
N ARG A 45 -17.28 -7.90 -2.08
CA ARG A 45 -18.62 -7.93 -2.69
C ARG A 45 -18.67 -8.82 -3.94
N ALA A 46 -17.65 -8.71 -4.79
CA ALA A 46 -17.55 -9.53 -5.99
C ALA A 46 -17.46 -11.02 -5.60
N GLU A 47 -16.59 -11.38 -4.65
CA GLU A 47 -16.45 -12.74 -4.13
C GLU A 47 -17.77 -13.31 -3.60
N ILE A 48 -18.48 -12.57 -2.73
CA ILE A 48 -19.77 -13.03 -2.18
C ILE A 48 -20.81 -13.27 -3.28
N ALA A 49 -20.85 -12.42 -4.30
CA ALA A 49 -21.82 -12.56 -5.39
C ALA A 49 -21.65 -13.85 -6.21
N TRP A 50 -20.44 -14.44 -6.26
CA TRP A 50 -20.21 -15.73 -6.90
C TRP A 50 -20.85 -16.91 -6.15
N TYR A 51 -21.01 -16.79 -4.82
CA TYR A 51 -21.49 -17.88 -3.97
C TYR A 51 -22.97 -17.74 -3.56
N GLN A 52 -23.60 -16.58 -3.78
CA GLN A 52 -25.03 -16.42 -3.54
C GLN A 52 -25.83 -16.98 -4.73
N PRO A 53 -26.74 -17.97 -4.50
CA PRO A 53 -27.65 -18.43 -5.54
C PRO A 53 -28.50 -17.25 -6.03
N ARG A 54 -28.71 -17.18 -7.34
CA ARG A 54 -29.60 -16.20 -7.97
C ARG A 54 -31.06 -16.42 -7.59
#